data_AF-A0A5C6EQY0-F1
#
_entry.id   AF-A0A5C6EQY0-F1
#
_cell.length_a   1.000
_cell.length_b   1.000
_cell.length_c   1.000
_cell.angle_alpha   90.00
_cell.angle_beta   90.00
_cell.angle_gamma   90.00
#
_symmetry.space_group_name_H-M   'P 1'
#
loop_
_entity.id
_entity.type
_entity.pdbx_description
1 polymer ?
#
loop_
_entity_poly.entity_id
_entity_poly.type
_entity_poly.pdbx_seq_one_letter_code
_entity_poly.pdbx_strand_id
1 'polypeptide(L)'
;MPPGAVAADTTQQVHVSPYGSAKKFYVDVAFKCKDCGADEVWTGEQQKWFYEVAKGSLYATAVRCRDCRNRLNDQRELQRKQMDAADEAKRNG
;
A
#
# COMPACT_ATOMS: atom_id res chain seq x y z
N MET A 1 5.15 17.99 -17.70
CA MET A 1 5.28 17.19 -16.46
C MET A 1 5.96 18.08 -15.44
N PRO A 2 5.51 18.16 -14.18
CA PRO A 2 6.15 19.01 -13.19
C PRO A 2 7.56 18.48 -12.85
N PRO A 3 8.51 19.35 -12.44
CA PRO A 3 9.83 18.92 -11.99
C PRO A 3 9.72 17.90 -10.83
N GLY A 4 10.53 16.85 -10.88
CA GLY A 4 10.55 15.79 -9.85
C GLY A 4 9.40 14.77 -9.94
N ALA A 5 8.48 14.88 -10.91
CA ALA A 5 7.47 13.84 -11.11
C ALA A 5 8.02 12.58 -11.78
N VAL A 6 7.48 11.44 -11.36
CA VAL A 6 7.74 10.12 -11.96
C VAL A 6 6.66 9.81 -12.99
N ALA A 7 7.07 9.52 -14.23
CA ALA A 7 6.15 9.13 -15.29
C ALA A 7 5.44 7.80 -14.97
N ALA A 8 4.11 7.78 -15.13
CA ALA A 8 3.30 6.59 -14.92
C ALA A 8 3.18 5.77 -16.21
N ASP A 9 3.16 4.45 -16.07
CA ASP A 9 2.74 3.54 -17.15
C ASP A 9 1.27 3.16 -16.93
N THR A 10 0.37 3.79 -17.68
CA THR A 10 -1.07 3.57 -17.54
C THR A 10 -1.49 2.16 -17.95
N THR A 11 -0.69 1.44 -18.75
CA THR A 11 -0.98 0.06 -19.14
C THR A 11 -0.73 -0.93 -18.01
N GLN A 12 0.09 -0.54 -17.02
CA GLN A 12 0.38 -1.34 -15.83
C GLN A 12 -0.56 -1.05 -14.67
N GLN A 13 -1.43 -0.04 -14.76
CA GLN A 13 -2.38 0.27 -13.71
C GLN A 13 -3.55 -0.71 -13.68
N VAL A 14 -4.19 -0.84 -12.53
CA VAL A 14 -5.47 -1.57 -12.42
C VAL A 14 -6.53 -0.92 -13.31
N HIS A 15 -7.46 -1.74 -13.81
CA HIS A 15 -8.56 -1.25 -14.64
C HIS A 15 -9.34 -0.15 -13.90
N VAL A 16 -9.55 0.97 -14.60
CA VAL A 16 -10.24 2.13 -14.06
C VAL A 16 -11.68 2.11 -14.55
N SER A 17 -12.63 2.36 -13.65
CA SER A 17 -14.03 2.60 -14.03
C SER A 17 -14.11 3.67 -15.14
N PRO A 18 -15.12 3.64 -16.03
CA PRO A 18 -15.35 4.70 -17.03
C PRO A 18 -15.42 6.11 -16.43
N TYR A 19 -15.77 6.25 -15.15
CA TYR A 19 -15.82 7.52 -14.43
C TYR A 19 -14.51 7.88 -13.70
N GLY A 20 -13.52 6.99 -13.72
CA GLY A 20 -12.22 7.22 -13.11
C GLY A 20 -11.18 7.65 -14.13
N SER A 21 -10.01 8.06 -13.64
CA SER A 21 -8.88 8.44 -14.49
C SER A 21 -7.61 7.71 -14.10
N ALA A 22 -6.91 7.17 -15.10
CA ALA A 22 -5.56 6.66 -14.93
C ALA A 22 -4.61 7.77 -14.48
N LYS A 23 -3.64 7.44 -13.62
CA LYS A 23 -2.62 8.41 -13.18
C LYS A 23 -1.60 8.56 -14.29
N LYS A 24 -1.32 9.79 -14.73
CA LYS A 24 -0.35 10.07 -15.80
C LYS A 24 1.08 10.26 -15.29
N PHE A 25 1.21 10.63 -14.01
CA PHE A 25 2.48 10.82 -13.32
C PHE A 25 2.23 10.76 -11.81
N TYR A 26 3.30 10.62 -11.04
CA TYR A 26 3.30 10.64 -9.58
C TYR A 26 4.24 11.74 -9.08
N VAL A 27 3.90 12.34 -7.95
CA VAL A 27 4.70 13.38 -7.28
C VAL A 27 4.83 13.02 -5.82
N ASP A 28 5.90 13.44 -5.16
CA ASP A 28 6.07 13.22 -3.73
C ASP A 28 4.91 13.85 -2.94
N VAL A 29 4.28 13.06 -2.07
CA VAL A 29 3.15 13.48 -1.23
C VAL A 29 3.52 13.32 0.23
N ALA A 30 3.66 14.44 0.94
CA ALA A 30 3.80 14.41 2.39
C ALA A 30 2.49 13.93 3.06
N PHE A 31 2.61 13.10 4.09
CA PHE A 31 1.47 12.66 4.88
C PHE A 31 1.88 12.45 6.35
N LYS A 32 0.89 12.51 7.23
CA LYS A 32 1.07 12.18 8.64
C LYS A 32 0.59 10.75 8.89
N CYS A 33 1.44 9.92 9.51
CA CYS A 33 1.07 8.56 9.88
C CYS A 33 -0.09 8.57 10.87
N LYS A 34 -1.20 7.89 10.55
CA LYS A 34 -2.39 7.89 11.40
C LYS A 34 -2.24 7.11 12.71
N ASP A 35 -1.23 6.24 12.82
CA ASP A 35 -1.01 5.43 14.02
C ASP A 35 0.00 6.09 14.97
N CYS A 36 1.15 6.56 14.46
CA CYS A 36 2.23 7.12 15.28
C CYS A 36 2.43 8.63 15.16
N GLY A 37 1.72 9.32 14.24
CA GLY A 37 1.82 10.77 14.06
C GLY A 37 3.07 11.26 13.33
N ALA A 38 4.00 10.38 12.95
CA ALA A 38 5.22 10.75 12.22
C ALA A 38 4.91 11.38 10.86
N ASP A 39 5.69 12.40 10.49
CA ASP A 39 5.68 13.02 9.18
C ASP A 39 6.52 12.20 8.20
N GLU A 40 5.94 11.85 7.07
CA GLU A 40 6.51 10.96 6.06
C GLU A 40 6.22 11.46 4.66
N VAL A 41 6.99 11.00 3.69
CA VAL A 41 6.80 11.31 2.27
C VAL A 41 6.52 10.04 1.50
N TRP A 42 5.37 10.00 0.83
CA TRP A 42 5.05 8.96 -0.14
C TRP A 42 5.61 9.36 -1.49
N THR A 43 6.78 8.82 -1.82
CA THR A 43 7.52 9.27 -3.00
C THR A 43 6.81 8.87 -4.30
N GLY A 44 7.08 9.60 -5.38
CA GLY A 44 6.57 9.25 -6.71
C GLY A 44 6.96 7.83 -7.15
N GLU A 45 8.14 7.36 -6.75
CA GLU A 45 8.61 5.99 -7.01
C GLU A 45 7.83 4.94 -6.22
N GLN A 46 7.56 5.21 -4.93
CA GLN A 46 6.74 4.33 -4.09
C GLN A 46 5.31 4.24 -4.60
N GLN A 47 4.76 5.36 -5.09
CA GLN A 47 3.45 5.39 -5.75
C GLN A 47 3.45 4.55 -7.02
N LYS A 48 4.47 4.71 -7.88
CA LYS A 48 4.63 3.92 -9.11
C LYS A 48 4.61 2.43 -8.82
N TRP A 49 5.46 1.97 -7.90
CA TRP A 49 5.48 0.57 -7.49
C TRP A 49 4.11 0.11 -6.94
N PHE A 50 3.47 0.92 -6.08
CA PHE A 50 2.20 0.54 -5.47
C PHE A 50 1.07 0.38 -6.50
N TYR A 51 0.91 1.33 -7.41
CA TYR A 51 -0.18 1.32 -8.39
C TYR A 51 0.08 0.36 -9.56
N GLU A 52 1.33 0.19 -9.98
CA GLU A 52 1.66 -0.55 -11.20
C GLU A 52 2.15 -1.97 -10.93
N VAL A 53 2.84 -2.22 -9.82
CA VAL A 53 3.38 -3.56 -9.48
C VAL A 53 2.52 -4.25 -8.45
N ALA A 54 2.27 -3.60 -7.31
CA ALA A 54 1.43 -4.16 -6.26
C ALA A 54 -0.08 -4.12 -6.58
N LYS A 55 -0.45 -3.52 -7.73
CA LYS A 55 -1.82 -3.38 -8.23
C LYS A 55 -2.78 -2.78 -7.20
N GLY A 56 -2.29 -1.81 -6.43
CA GLY A 56 -3.09 -1.06 -5.48
C GLY A 56 -4.16 -0.23 -6.19
N SER A 57 -5.29 0.00 -5.53
CA SER A 57 -6.36 0.88 -6.04
C SER A 57 -5.82 2.27 -6.30
N LEU A 58 -6.10 2.84 -7.49
CA LEU A 58 -5.71 4.22 -7.83
C LEU A 58 -6.34 5.29 -6.91
N TYR A 59 -7.39 4.94 -6.16
CA TYR A 59 -8.03 5.80 -5.18
C TYR A 59 -7.39 5.71 -3.79
N ALA A 60 -6.49 4.74 -3.55
CA ALA A 60 -5.81 4.60 -2.27
C ALA A 60 -4.64 5.59 -2.15
N THR A 61 -4.36 6.00 -0.91
CA THR A 61 -3.21 6.84 -0.54
C THR A 61 -2.43 6.25 0.64
N ALA A 62 -1.18 6.65 0.81
CA ALA A 62 -0.41 6.32 1.99
C ALA A 62 -0.96 7.06 3.23
N VAL A 63 -1.31 6.29 4.26
CA VAL A 63 -1.82 6.81 5.55
C VAL A 63 -1.01 6.33 6.76
N ARG A 64 -0.01 5.48 6.53
CA ARG A 64 0.85 4.88 7.56
C ARG A 64 2.29 4.88 7.12
N CYS A 65 3.20 5.19 8.03
CA CYS A 65 4.64 5.07 7.81
C CYS A 65 5.05 3.61 7.58
N ARG A 66 6.27 3.40 7.08
CA ARG A 66 6.81 2.05 6.81
C ARG A 66 6.80 1.19 8.08
N ASP A 67 7.22 1.74 9.21
CA ASP A 67 7.33 1.00 10.46
C ASP A 67 5.97 0.52 10.98
N CYS A 68 4.96 1.39 10.94
CA CYS A 68 3.59 1.01 11.33
C CYS A 68 2.99 -0.04 10.38
N ARG A 69 3.30 0.03 9.08
CA ARG A 69 2.89 -1.03 8.13
C ARG A 69 3.56 -2.37 8.45
N ASN A 70 4.85 -2.38 8.77
CA ASN A 70 5.58 -3.60 9.13
C ASN A 70 5.00 -4.23 10.41
N ARG A 71 4.81 -3.44 11.47
CA ARG A 71 4.21 -3.93 12.73
C ARG A 71 2.84 -4.57 12.51
N LEU A 72 1.99 -3.98 11.67
CA LEU A 72 0.68 -4.54 11.34
C LEU A 72 0.79 -5.85 10.55
N ASN A 73 1.76 -5.97 9.65
CA ASN A 73 2.00 -7.21 8.91
C ASN A 73 2.48 -8.31 9.86
N ASP A 74 3.42 -8.00 10.76
CA ASP A 74 3.92 -8.96 11.76
C ASP A 74 2.80 -9.45 12.68
N GLN A 75 1.93 -8.54 13.13
CA GLN A 75 0.76 -8.89 13.94
C GLN A 75 -0.22 -9.81 13.20
N ARG A 76 -0.50 -9.52 11.92
CA ARG A 76 -1.37 -10.36 11.08
C ARG A 76 -0.78 -11.74 10.85
N GLU A 77 0.53 -11.83 10.64
CA GLU A 77 1.22 -13.09 10.48
C GLU A 77 1.16 -13.93 11.76
N LEU A 78 1.40 -13.31 12.93
CA LEU A 78 1.30 -13.99 14.22
C LEU A 78 -0.13 -14.51 14.45
N GLN A 79 -1.14 -13.67 14.18
CA GLN A 79 -2.54 -14.04 14.32
C GLN A 79 -2.89 -15.23 13.42
N ARG A 80 -2.43 -15.23 12.16
CA ARG A 80 -2.63 -16.36 11.23
C ARG A 80 -2.03 -17.65 11.79
N LYS A 81 -0.77 -17.62 12.25
CA LYS A 81 -0.09 -18.78 12.84
C LYS A 81 -0.83 -19.32 14.07
N GLN A 82 -1.36 -18.43 14.91
CA GLN A 82 -2.15 -18.82 16.09
C GLN A 82 -3.47 -19.50 15.68
N MET A 83 -4.15 -19.00 14.65
CA MET A 83 -5.36 -19.62 14.13
C MET A 83 -5.07 -21.00 13.54
N ASP A 84 -4.02 -21.12 12.73
CA ASP A 84 -3.62 -22.40 12.11
C ASP A 84 -3.30 -23.45 13.19
N ALA A 85 -2.54 -23.07 14.24
CA ALA A 85 -2.21 -23.96 15.35
C ALA A 85 -3.45 -24.37 16.17
N ALA A 86 -4.39 -23.45 16.37
CA ALA A 86 -5.64 -23.73 17.08
C ALA A 86 -6.54 -24.69 16.29
N ASP A 87 -6.61 -24.54 14.96
CA ASP A 87 -7.36 -25.42 14.08
C ASP A 87 -6.71 -26.82 14.00
N GLU A 88 -5.39 -26.91 14.00
CA GLU A 88 -4.66 -28.18 14.07
C GLU A 88 -4.91 -28.89 15.41
N ALA A 89 -4.84 -28.17 16.54
CA ALA A 89 -5.12 -28.74 17.86
C ALA A 89 -6.54 -29.32 17.97
N LYS A 90 -7.53 -28.68 17.34
CA LYS A 90 -8.93 -29.18 17.29
C LYS A 90 -9.10 -30.41 16.41
N ARG A 91 -8.26 -30.61 15.38
CA ARG A 91 -8.32 -31.79 14.51
C ARG A 91 -7.68 -33.02 15.15
N ASN A 92 -6.74 -32.81 16.06
CA ASN A 92 -5.94 -33.86 16.68
C ASN A 92 -6.44 -34.31 18.07
N GLY A 93 -7.51 -33.70 18.60
CA GLY A 93 -8.14 -34.05 19.87
C GLY A 93 -9.57 -34.54 19.67
#